data_AF-A0A928ZBE7-F1
#
_entry.id   AF-A0A928ZBE7-F1
#
_cell.length_a   1.000
_cell.length_b   1.000
_cell.length_c   1.000
_cell.angle_alpha   90.00
_cell.angle_beta   90.00
_cell.angle_gamma   90.00
#
_symmetry.space_group_name_H-M   'P 1'
#
loop_
_entity.id
_entity.type
_entity.pdbx_description
1 polymer ?
#
loop_
_entity_poly.entity_id
_entity_poly.type
_entity_poly.pdbx_seq_one_letter_code
_entity_poly.pdbx_strand_id
1 'polypeptide(L)' 'MSSIVSSIDSQPKQTKVVYAPSASDSYLLTSIYSIEIDADRGVEWKWLELPDGNRVVTDYKIIHKQEMKRNHQ' A
#
# COMPACT_ATOMS: atom_id res chain seq x y z
N MET A 1 -10.88 37.43 29.12
CA MET A 1 -9.74 36.87 28.36
C MET A 1 -10.13 35.46 27.98
N SER A 2 -10.48 35.23 26.71
CA SER A 2 -10.95 33.93 26.22
C SER A 2 -9.77 33.17 25.62
N SER A 3 -9.35 32.08 26.26
CA SER A 3 -8.32 31.18 25.73
C SER A 3 -8.93 30.30 24.65
N ILE A 4 -8.52 30.51 23.40
CA ILE A 4 -8.81 29.60 22.29
C ILE A 4 -7.77 28.48 22.40
N VAL A 5 -8.15 27.35 23.00
CA VAL A 5 -7.40 26.11 22.90
C VAL A 5 -7.64 25.55 21.50
N SER A 6 -6.66 25.69 20.62
CA SER A 6 -6.58 24.94 19.38
C SER A 6 -6.40 23.48 19.74
N SER A 7 -7.50 22.72 19.78
CA SER A 7 -7.47 21.27 19.81
C SER A 7 -6.82 20.82 18.51
N ILE A 8 -5.53 20.53 18.58
CA ILE A 8 -4.82 19.82 17.51
C ILE A 8 -5.45 18.43 17.52
N ASP A 9 -6.40 18.19 16.63
CA ASP A 9 -7.00 16.90 16.37
C ASP A 9 -5.93 16.01 15.69
N SER A 10 -4.91 15.65 16.47
CA SER A 10 -3.95 14.61 16.10
C SER A 10 -4.64 13.28 16.33
N GLN A 11 -5.65 12.97 15.52
CA GLN A 11 -6.13 11.59 15.42
C GLN A 11 -4.90 10.72 15.16
N PRO A 12 -4.65 9.68 15.98
CA PRO A 12 -3.55 8.77 15.72
C PRO A 12 -3.79 8.21 14.32
N LYS A 13 -2.87 8.50 13.39
CA LYS A 13 -2.90 7.91 12.05
C LYS A 13 -2.85 6.41 12.23
N GLN A 14 -4.02 5.77 12.13
CA GLN A 14 -4.11 4.33 12.25
C GLN A 14 -3.38 3.76 11.03
N THR A 15 -2.28 3.06 11.26
CA THR A 15 -1.54 2.37 10.21
C THR A 15 -2.01 0.92 10.10
N LYS A 16 -1.74 0.30 8.96
CA LYS A 16 -1.96 -1.12 8.72
C LYS A 16 -0.80 -1.67 7.90
N VAL A 17 -0.51 -2.95 8.09
CA VAL A 17 0.44 -3.69 7.25
C VAL A 17 -0.32 -4.32 6.08
N VAL A 18 0.18 -4.13 4.87
CA VAL A 18 -0.31 -4.78 3.66
C VAL A 18 0.80 -5.66 3.10
N TYR A 19 0.51 -6.94 2.96
CA TYR A 19 1.46 -7.92 2.43
C TYR A 19 1.53 -7.84 0.90
N ALA A 20 2.75 -7.97 0.37
CA ALA A 20 2.93 -8.11 -1.06
C ALA A 20 2.34 -9.45 -1.52
N PRO A 21 1.70 -9.49 -2.70
CA PRO A 21 1.30 -10.75 -3.30
C PRO A 21 2.53 -11.65 -3.52
N SER A 22 2.35 -12.96 -3.29
CA SER A 22 3.40 -13.94 -3.55
C SER A 22 3.80 -13.92 -5.02
N ALA A 23 5.09 -14.12 -5.28
CA ALA A 23 5.57 -14.43 -6.62
C ALA A 23 4.89 -15.70 -7.16
N SER A 24 4.80 -15.80 -8.49
CA SER A 24 4.25 -17.00 -9.15
C SER A 24 5.04 -18.27 -8.83
N ASP A 25 6.31 -18.13 -8.46
CA ASP A 25 7.21 -19.20 -8.05
C ASP A 25 7.80 -18.86 -6.67
N SER A 26 7.75 -19.83 -5.74
CA SER A 26 8.24 -19.69 -4.36
C SER A 26 9.77 -19.61 -4.25
N TYR A 27 10.51 -19.97 -5.30
CA TYR A 27 11.96 -19.83 -5.36
C TYR A 27 12.41 -18.42 -5.78
N LEU A 28 11.49 -17.58 -6.27
CA LEU A 28 11.79 -16.20 -6.64
C LEU A 28 11.76 -15.29 -5.41
N LEU A 29 12.92 -14.74 -5.06
CA LEU A 29 13.04 -13.77 -3.98
C LEU A 29 12.41 -12.44 -4.40
N THR A 30 11.31 -12.08 -3.75
CA THR A 30 10.73 -10.73 -3.87
C THR A 30 11.52 -9.74 -3.02
N SER A 31 11.75 -8.53 -3.53
CA SER A 31 12.45 -7.49 -2.77
C SER A 31 11.57 -6.80 -1.72
N ILE A 32 10.25 -7.03 -1.78
CA ILE A 32 9.25 -6.35 -0.93
C ILE A 32 8.28 -7.39 -0.38
N TYR A 33 8.33 -7.61 0.94
CA TYR A 33 7.46 -8.59 1.61
C TYR A 33 6.15 -7.96 2.13
N SER A 34 6.22 -6.73 2.64
CA SER A 34 5.08 -5.99 3.15
C SER A 34 5.41 -4.51 3.25
N ILE A 35 4.39 -3.68 3.34
CA ILE A 35 4.53 -2.26 3.62
C ILE A 35 3.53 -1.81 4.69
N GLU A 36 3.92 -0.83 5.49
CA GLU A 36 3.05 -0.16 6.44
C GLU A 36 2.51 1.13 5.82
N ILE A 37 1.18 1.29 5.81
CA ILE A 37 0.50 2.45 5.22
C ILE A 37 -0.63 2.95 6.13
N ASP A 38 -1.03 4.21 5.93
CA ASP A 38 -2.23 4.77 6.56
C ASP A 38 -3.48 3.92 6.22
N ALA A 39 -4.39 3.73 7.19
CA ALA A 39 -5.54 2.86 7.05
C ALA A 39 -6.53 3.29 5.94
N ASP A 40 -6.56 4.58 5.60
CA ASP A 40 -7.36 5.18 4.53
C ASP A 40 -6.73 5.06 3.13
N ARG A 41 -5.50 4.56 3.05
CA ARG A 41 -4.77 4.34 1.80
C ARG A 41 -4.86 2.89 1.31
N GLY A 42 -4.56 2.72 0.03
CA GLY A 42 -4.43 1.45 -0.67
C GLY A 42 -3.05 1.31 -1.31
N VAL A 43 -2.77 0.12 -1.81
CA VAL A 43 -1.51 -0.22 -2.47
C VAL A 43 -1.81 -0.78 -3.85
N GLU A 44 -1.13 -0.25 -4.85
CA GLU A 44 -1.06 -0.83 -6.19
C GLU A 44 0.34 -1.43 -6.36
N TRP A 45 0.41 -2.73 -6.62
CA TRP A 45 1.67 -3.46 -6.76
C TRP A 45 2.17 -3.41 -8.19
N LYS A 46 3.44 -3.07 -8.37
CA LYS A 46 4.10 -3.13 -9.68
C LYS A 46 4.78 -4.47 -9.86
N TRP A 47 4.40 -5.11 -10.96
CA TRP A 47 4.89 -6.43 -11.35
C TRP A 47 5.94 -6.31 -12.44
N LEU A 48 7.01 -7.07 -12.29
CA LEU A 48 7.94 -7.36 -13.37
C LEU A 48 7.62 -8.75 -13.91
N GLU A 49 7.41 -8.85 -15.22
CA GLU A 49 7.29 -10.14 -15.92
C GLU A 49 8.68 -10.60 -16.34
N LEU A 50 9.01 -11.83 -15.96
CA LEU A 50 10.27 -12.47 -16.27
C LEU A 50 10.15 -13.29 -17.57
N PRO A 51 11.27 -13.56 -18.26
CA PRO A 51 11.25 -14.30 -19.54
C PRO A 51 10.68 -15.73 -19.46
N ASP A 52 10.64 -16.32 -18.26
CA ASP A 52 10.06 -17.63 -17.98
C ASP A 52 8.54 -17.59 -17.78
N GLY A 53 7.93 -16.40 -17.88
CA GLY A 53 6.50 -16.16 -17.66
C GLY A 53 6.12 -15.95 -16.19
N ASN A 54 7.08 -16.03 -15.26
CA ASN A 54 6.82 -15.71 -13.86
C ASN A 54 6.70 -14.20 -13.64
N ARG A 55 5.96 -13.80 -12.61
CA ARG A 55 5.87 -12.40 -12.19
C ARG A 55 6.31 -12.22 -10.75
N VAL A 56 7.05 -11.16 -10.51
CA VAL A 56 7.54 -10.76 -9.18
C VAL A 56 7.19 -9.31 -8.88
N VAL A 57 6.85 -9.02 -7.62
CA VAL A 57 6.66 -7.64 -7.16
C VAL A 57 8.03 -6.99 -7.01
N THR A 58 8.20 -5.83 -7.65
CA THR A 58 9.46 -5.06 -7.60
C THR A 58 9.29 -3.68 -6.99
N ASP A 59 8.07 -3.15 -6.99
CA ASP A 59 7.77 -1.79 -6.52
C ASP A 59 6.27 -1.67 -6.18
N TYR A 60 5.87 -0.53 -5.62
CA TYR A 60 4.48 -0.22 -5.28
C TYR A 60 4.16 1.27 -5.42
N LYS A 61 2.87 1.55 -5.53
CA LYS A 61 2.32 2.91 -5.42
C LYS A 61 1.28 2.96 -4.31
N ILE A 62 1.41 3.94 -3.42
CA ILE A 62 0.38 4.21 -2.41
C ILE A 62 -0.68 5.11 -3.05
N ILE A 63 -1.94 4.68 -2.99
CA ILE A 63 -3.07 5.38 -3.60
C ILE A 63 -4.17 5.67 -2.57
N HIS A 64 -5.01 6.68 -2.83
CA HIS A 64 -6.16 6.95 -1.96
C HIS A 64 -7.26 5.92 -2.24
N LYS A 65 -7.89 5.35 -1.19
CA LYS A 65 -8.97 4.35 -1.38
C LYS A 65 -10.14 4.84 -2.23
N GLN A 66 -10.36 6.15 -2.32
CA GLN A 66 -11.39 6.71 -3.20
C GLN A 66 -11.09 6.48 -4.70
N GLU A 67 -9.82 6.39 -5.08
CA GLU A 67 -9.39 6.13 -6.47
C GLU A 67 -9.61 4.67 -6.88
N MET A 68 -9.47 3.72 -5.95
CA MET A 68 -9.68 2.28 -6.21
C MET A 68 -11.11 1.95 -6.66
N LYS A 69 -12.12 2.73 -6.22
CA LYS A 69 -13.53 2.51 -6.58
C LYS A 69 -13.87 2.92 -8.02
N ARG A 70 -13.11 3.83 -8.62
CA ARG A 70 -13.36 4.34 -9.99
C ARG A 70 -12.87 3.39 -11.09
N ASN A 71 -11.89 2.53 -10.79
CA ASN A 71 -11.27 1.65 -11.79
C ASN A 71 -11.91 0.26 -11.88
N HIS A 72 -13.03 0.03 -11.16
CA HIS A 72 -13.78 -1.24 -11.14
C HIS A 72 -15.25 -1.08 -11.60
N GLN A 73 -15.61 0.05 -12.20
CA GLN A 73 -16.86 0.27 -12.93
C GLN A 73 -16.57 0.34 -14.42
#